data_AF-A0A965MX16-F1
#
_entry.id   AF-A0A965MX16-F1
#
_cell.length_a   1.000
_cell.length_b   1.000
_cell.length_c   1.000
_cell.angle_alpha   90.00
_cell.angle_beta   90.00
_cell.angle_gamma   90.00
#
_symmetry.space_group_name_H-M   'P 1'
#
loop_
_entity.id
_entity.type
_entity.pdbx_description
1 polymer ?
#
loop_
_entity_poly.entity_id
_entity_poly.type
_entity_poly.pdbx_seq_one_letter_code
_entity_poly.pdbx_strand_id
1 'polypeptide(L)' 'SRILTQFPAGSIISTPRHQLDLVITEFGVAEMHGRTIRERAVALAEIGHPDFREELRELAARWPVD' A
#
# COMPACT_ATOMS: atom_id res chain seq x y z
N SER A 1 8.46 -7.62 5.72
CA SER A 1 7.21 -7.34 4.98
C SER A 1 7.50 -7.17 3.49
N ARG A 2 6.57 -7.55 2.60
CA ARG A 2 6.62 -7.23 1.15
C ARG A 2 5.86 -5.95 0.79
N ILE A 3 5.02 -5.44 1.71
CA ILE A 3 4.40 -4.13 1.59
C ILE A 3 5.33 -3.12 2.25
N LEU A 4 5.77 -2.15 1.46
CA LEU A 4 6.72 -1.11 1.86
C LEU A 4 6.04 0.25 1.73
N THR A 5 6.45 1.20 2.57
CA THR A 5 5.99 2.58 2.50
C THR A 5 6.68 3.38 1.39
N GLN A 6 7.91 2.99 1.07
CA GLN A 6 8.67 3.53 -0.05
C GLN A 6 9.54 2.44 -0.65
N PHE A 7 9.62 2.40 -1.98
CA PHE A 7 10.56 1.51 -2.65
C PHE A 7 12.01 1.97 -2.40
N PRO A 8 12.97 1.03 -2.27
CA PRO A 8 14.38 1.37 -2.22
C PRO A 8 14.80 2.27 -3.38
N ALA A 9 15.74 3.18 -3.15
CA ALA A 9 16.25 4.06 -4.20
C ALA A 9 16.78 3.24 -5.40
N GLY A 10 16.43 3.68 -6.61
CA GLY A 10 16.81 2.97 -7.84
C GLY A 10 15.95 1.75 -8.19
N SER A 11 14.88 1.46 -7.43
CA SER A 11 13.94 0.39 -7.79
C SER A 11 13.28 0.65 -9.14
N ILE A 12 13.32 -0.34 -10.02
CA ILE A 12 12.57 -0.33 -11.29
C ILE A 12 11.12 -0.73 -10.98
N ILE A 13 10.18 0.15 -11.33
CA ILE A 13 8.75 -0.08 -11.10
C ILE A 13 8.13 -0.74 -12.33
N SER A 14 7.76 -2.02 -12.21
CA SER A 14 7.14 -2.78 -13.32
C SER A 14 5.69 -2.35 -13.57
N THR A 15 4.92 -2.09 -12.52
CA THR A 15 3.51 -1.68 -12.61
C THR A 15 3.34 -0.31 -11.93
N PRO A 16 3.21 0.78 -12.70
CA PRO A 16 3.04 2.11 -12.14
C PRO A 16 1.67 2.24 -11.45
N ARG A 17 1.58 3.16 -10.47
CA ARG A 17 0.40 3.35 -9.61
C ARG A 17 -0.94 3.54 -10.34
N HIS A 18 -0.93 4.07 -11.57
CA HIS A 18 -2.14 4.31 -12.36
C HIS A 18 -2.61 3.08 -13.15
N GLN A 19 -1.79 2.03 -13.25
CA GLN A 19 -2.14 0.74 -13.87
C GLN A 19 -2.44 -0.35 -12.83
N LEU A 20 -2.22 -0.06 -11.55
CA LEU A 20 -2.45 -1.00 -10.46
C LEU A 20 -3.96 -1.16 -10.21
N ASP A 21 -4.43 -2.41 -10.23
CA ASP A 21 -5.84 -2.76 -10.02
C ASP A 21 -6.07 -3.42 -8.65
N LEU A 22 -5.52 -4.61 -8.45
CA LEU A 22 -5.67 -5.39 -7.21
C LEU A 22 -4.30 -5.84 -6.67
N VAL A 23 -4.19 -5.86 -5.34
CA VAL A 23 -3.04 -6.45 -4.62
C VAL A 23 -3.58 -7.54 -3.69
N ILE A 24 -2.98 -8.73 -3.77
CA ILE A 24 -3.41 -9.91 -3.01
C ILE A 24 -2.23 -10.41 -2.16
N THR A 25 -2.49 -10.67 -0.89
CA THR A 25 -1.58 -11.35 0.03
C THR A 25 -2.30 -12.52 0.70
N GLU A 26 -1.60 -13.29 1.51
CA GLU A 26 -2.17 -14.31 2.38
C GLU A 26 -3.14 -13.73 3.45
N PHE A 27 -3.16 -12.41 3.63
CA PHE A 27 -3.99 -11.72 4.62
C PHE A 27 -5.21 -11.01 4.02
N GLY A 28 -5.38 -11.02 2.69
CA GLY A 28 -6.57 -10.47 2.04
C GLY A 28 -6.29 -9.84 0.67
N VAL A 29 -7.26 -9.04 0.22
CA VAL A 29 -7.25 -8.37 -1.08
C VAL A 29 -7.49 -6.88 -0.89
N ALA A 30 -6.68 -6.06 -1.58
CA ALA A 30 -6.84 -4.62 -1.65
C ALA A 30 -7.03 -4.17 -3.10
N GLU A 31 -8.19 -3.61 -3.40
CA GLU A 31 -8.48 -2.92 -4.65
C GLU A 31 -7.85 -1.51 -4.66
N MET A 32 -7.44 -1.02 -5.82
CA MET A 32 -6.72 0.24 -5.96
C MET A 32 -7.47 1.22 -6.86
N HIS A 33 -8.34 0.70 -7.73
CA HIS A 33 -9.12 1.51 -8.64
C HIS A 33 -10.03 2.49 -7.89
N GLY A 34 -10.14 3.73 -8.39
CA GLY A 34 -10.98 4.78 -7.79
C GLY A 34 -10.54 5.33 -6.43
N ARG A 35 -9.51 4.75 -5.79
CA ARG A 35 -9.04 5.15 -4.46
C ARG A 35 -7.99 6.26 -4.51
N THR A 36 -8.11 7.20 -3.57
CA THR A 36 -7.10 8.22 -3.23
C THR A 36 -5.79 7.60 -2.75
N ILE A 37 -4.70 8.37 -2.68
CA ILE A 37 -3.41 7.80 -2.24
C ILE A 37 -3.50 7.34 -0.78
N ARG A 38 -4.20 8.11 0.07
CA ARG A 38 -4.46 7.75 1.46
C ARG A 38 -5.26 6.44 1.58
N GLU A 39 -6.37 6.31 0.85
CA GLU A 39 -7.19 5.10 0.89
C GLU A 39 -6.42 3.86 0.42
N ARG A 40 -5.58 4.01 -0.61
CA ARG A 40 -4.70 2.92 -1.07
C ARG A 40 -3.69 2.52 0.00
N ALA A 41 -3.06 3.49 0.66
CA ALA A 41 -2.09 3.22 1.72
C ALA A 41 -2.75 2.47 2.90
N VAL A 42 -3.95 2.89 3.31
CA VAL A 42 -4.73 2.20 4.35
C VAL A 42 -5.11 0.78 3.90
N ALA A 43 -5.62 0.61 2.68
CA ALA A 43 -6.01 -0.70 2.15
C ALA A 43 -4.81 -1.68 2.06
N LEU A 44 -3.63 -1.18 1.67
CA LEU A 44 -2.39 -1.98 1.67
C LEU A 44 -1.95 -2.35 3.09
N ALA A 45 -2.07 -1.45 4.06
CA ALA A 45 -1.76 -1.75 5.46
C ALA A 45 -2.64 -2.90 6.00
N GLU A 46 -3.94 -2.89 5.68
CA GLU A 46 -4.88 -3.93 6.11
C GLU A 46 -4.53 -5.32 5.56
N ILE A 47 -3.92 -5.43 4.37
CA ILE A 47 -3.48 -6.72 3.82
C ILE A 47 -1.99 -7.00 4.07
N GLY A 48 -1.32 -6.17 4.87
CA GLY A 48 0.05 -6.38 5.32
C GLY A 48 0.17 -7.44 6.42
N HIS A 49 1.39 -7.94 6.62
CA HIS A 49 1.67 -8.91 7.68
C HIS A 49 1.39 -8.31 9.07
N PRO A 50 0.74 -9.05 10.00
CA PRO A 50 0.30 -8.53 11.30
C PRO A 50 1.37 -7.77 12.09
N ASP A 51 2.60 -8.31 12.14
CA ASP A 51 3.74 -7.70 12.85
C ASP A 51 4.09 -6.27 12.40
N PHE A 52 3.72 -5.88 11.17
CA PHE A 52 4.04 -4.57 10.59
C PHE A 52 2.79 -3.73 10.31
N ARG A 53 1.58 -4.26 10.56
CA ARG A 53 0.33 -3.62 10.15
C ARG A 53 0.11 -2.28 10.86
N GLU A 54 0.45 -2.21 12.14
CA GLU A 54 0.27 -0.98 12.92
C GLU A 54 1.19 0.14 12.42
N GLU A 55 2.47 -0.17 12.21
CA GLU A 55 3.42 0.77 11.61
C GLU A 55 2.92 1.25 10.23
N LEU A 56 2.46 0.34 9.36
CA LEU A 56 1.93 0.70 8.06
C LEU A 56 0.70 1.63 8.14
N ARG A 57 -0.20 1.42 9.12
CA ARG A 57 -1.39 2.27 9.34
C ARG A 57 -1.01 3.68 9.78
N GLU A 58 -0.11 3.80 10.75
CA GLU A 58 0.39 5.10 11.21
C GLU A 58 1.02 5.88 10.04
N LEU A 59 1.84 5.20 9.23
CA LEU A 59 2.47 5.79 8.07
C LEU A 59 1.46 6.20 6.99
N ALA A 60 0.44 5.38 6.74
CA ALA A 60 -0.65 5.70 5.82
C ALA A 60 -1.43 6.95 6.25
N ALA A 61 -1.61 7.16 7.56
CA ALA A 61 -2.28 8.34 8.09
C ALA A 61 -1.50 9.65 7.85
N ARG A 62 -0.17 9.58 7.66
CA ARG A 62 0.70 10.75 7.41
C ARG A 62 0.69 11.22 5.96
N TRP A 63 0.20 10.42 5.02
CA TRP A 63 0.09 10.87 3.64
C TRP A 63 -0.82 12.11 3.58
N PRO A 64 -0.55 13.10 2.72
CA PRO A 64 -1.39 14.29 2.62
C PRO A 64 -2.88 13.91 2.48
N VAL A 65 -3.76 14.72 3.07
CA VAL A 65 -5.18 14.64 2.72
C VAL A 65 -5.25 15.18 1.29
N ASP A 66 -5.54 14.30 0.34
CA ASP A 66 -5.81 14.67 -1.04
C ASP A 66 -6.94 15.71 -1.10
#